data_AF-A0A9W8ID40-F1
#
_entry.id   AF-A0A9W8ID40-F1
#
_cell.length_a   1.000
_cell.length_b   1.000
_cell.length_c   1.000
_cell.angle_alpha   90.00
_cell.angle_beta   90.00
_cell.angle_gamma   90.00
#
_symmetry.space_group_name_H-M   'P 1'
#
loop_
_entity.id
_entity.type
_entity.pdbx_description
1 polymer ?
#
loop_
_entity_poly.entity_id
_entity_poly.type
_entity_poly.pdbx_seq_one_letter_code
_entity_poly.pdbx_strand_id
1 'polypeptide(L)'
;MAERVTNFVKEHYPAPVPDCIRVHDMLHSKFTWTEAEYKRAVAFKAQGLTCKEVARRLSPTLRCTSTANALKRYSSPKPVRELISVDELQEISKLVDKYSEKYPVVEIVDRICTQLSLGNRSGYHRLISLRIVAHPHYQAKLRDIEYSDLVNCIAMSWTTTKLAAKKLNVPYHALDNRLRDLNSKLYSSKWTEEETRKLLDYMRTVTSFIRCIIRIELDGTHQST
;
A
#
# COMPACT_ATOMS: atom_id res chain seq x y z
N MET A 1 -24.73 9.75 -2.39
CA MET A 1 -23.82 10.92 -2.26
C MET A 1 -24.62 12.22 -2.34
N ALA A 2 -25.49 12.38 -3.34
CA ALA A 2 -26.42 13.52 -3.47
C ALA A 2 -27.24 13.82 -2.21
N GLU A 3 -27.89 12.82 -1.60
CA GLU A 3 -28.74 13.01 -0.42
C GLU A 3 -28.00 13.54 0.82
N ARG A 4 -26.74 13.12 1.01
CA ARG A 4 -25.87 13.62 2.09
C ARG A 4 -25.50 15.08 1.91
N VAL A 5 -25.37 15.52 0.67
CA VAL A 5 -24.99 16.89 0.30
C VAL A 5 -26.19 17.82 0.49
N THR A 6 -27.38 17.39 0.05
CA THR A 6 -28.62 18.15 0.22
C THR A 6 -28.92 18.44 1.68
N ASN A 7 -28.72 17.46 2.57
CA ASN A 7 -28.96 17.66 4.00
C ASN A 7 -27.92 18.59 4.65
N PHE A 8 -26.65 18.51 4.24
CA PHE A 8 -25.60 19.39 4.74
C PHE A 8 -25.85 20.87 4.38
N VAL A 9 -26.22 21.13 3.12
CA VAL A 9 -26.51 22.49 2.63
C VAL A 9 -27.71 23.08 3.37
N LYS A 10 -28.78 22.30 3.59
CA LYS A 10 -29.98 22.73 4.32
C LYS A 10 -29.72 23.05 5.80
N GLU A 11 -28.89 22.25 6.47
CA GLU A 11 -28.59 22.45 7.91
C GLU A 11 -27.71 23.68 8.17
N HIS A 12 -26.84 24.07 7.24
CA HIS A 12 -25.81 25.09 7.48
C HIS A 12 -26.05 26.41 6.73
N TYR A 13 -27.03 26.47 5.80
CA TYR A 13 -27.32 27.65 4.97
C TYR A 13 -28.83 27.83 4.71
N PRO A 14 -29.62 28.35 5.68
CA PRO A 14 -31.10 28.31 5.63
C PRO A 14 -31.82 29.30 4.69
N ALA A 15 -31.16 30.25 3.99
CA ALA A 15 -31.74 31.05 2.88
C ALA A 15 -30.68 31.98 2.21
N PRO A 16 -30.93 32.52 1.00
CA PRO A 16 -31.20 31.83 -0.25
C PRO A 16 -29.89 31.36 -0.92
N VAL A 17 -29.96 30.22 -1.61
CA VAL A 17 -28.98 29.61 -2.51
C VAL A 17 -27.51 29.99 -2.23
N PRO A 18 -26.76 29.20 -1.43
CA PRO A 18 -25.30 29.32 -1.48
C PRO A 18 -24.89 29.14 -2.93
N ASP A 19 -24.20 30.15 -3.46
CA ASP A 19 -23.73 30.24 -4.83
C ASP A 19 -23.45 28.84 -5.40
N CYS A 20 -24.17 28.44 -6.45
CA CYS A 20 -24.07 27.10 -7.01
C CYS A 20 -22.62 26.76 -7.37
N ILE A 21 -21.82 27.78 -7.68
CA ILE A 21 -20.37 27.72 -7.88
C ILE A 21 -19.67 27.32 -6.58
N ARG A 22 -20.00 27.94 -5.44
CA ARG A 22 -19.41 27.61 -4.13
C ARG A 22 -19.80 26.21 -3.65
N VAL A 23 -21.04 25.77 -3.89
CA VAL A 23 -21.44 24.39 -3.58
C VAL A 23 -20.73 23.40 -4.50
N HIS A 24 -20.65 23.70 -5.79
CA HIS A 24 -19.87 22.92 -6.76
C HIS A 24 -18.40 22.81 -6.34
N ASP A 25 -17.77 23.93 -6.00
CA ASP A 25 -16.38 23.97 -5.56
C ASP A 25 -16.17 23.20 -4.26
N MET A 26 -17.10 23.24 -3.30
CA MET A 26 -17.01 22.42 -2.09
C MET A 26 -17.13 20.90 -2.35
N LEU A 27 -17.83 20.51 -3.41
CA LEU A 27 -18.04 19.11 -3.78
C LEU A 27 -16.95 18.54 -4.68
N HIS A 28 -16.37 19.38 -5.53
CA HIS A 28 -15.40 18.98 -6.54
C HIS A 28 -13.96 19.38 -6.20
N SER A 29 -13.76 20.34 -5.30
CA SER A 29 -12.41 20.70 -4.84
C SER A 29 -11.90 19.72 -3.79
N LYS A 30 -10.60 19.40 -3.91
CA LYS A 30 -9.90 18.57 -2.93
C LYS A 30 -9.74 19.36 -1.63
N PHE A 31 -10.43 18.91 -0.57
CA PHE A 31 -10.25 19.48 0.76
C PHE A 31 -8.78 19.45 1.17
N THR A 32 -8.25 20.60 1.58
CA THR A 32 -6.84 20.75 1.97
C THR A 32 -6.78 21.17 3.43
N TRP A 33 -5.96 20.45 4.20
CA TRP A 33 -5.72 20.77 5.61
C TRP A 33 -4.81 21.98 5.73
N THR A 34 -5.38 23.15 5.98
CA THR A 34 -4.66 24.37 6.32
C THR A 34 -4.60 24.56 7.84
N GLU A 35 -3.71 25.42 8.31
CA GLU A 35 -3.64 25.79 9.74
C GLU A 35 -4.98 26.29 10.29
N ALA A 36 -5.74 27.04 9.47
CA ALA A 36 -7.07 27.49 9.84
C ALA A 36 -8.05 26.32 9.99
N GLU A 37 -8.01 25.32 9.08
CA GLU A 37 -8.83 24.11 9.22
C GLU A 37 -8.49 23.30 10.47
N TYR A 38 -7.20 23.20 10.81
CA TYR A 38 -6.77 22.51 12.03
C TYR A 38 -7.34 23.17 13.28
N LYS A 39 -7.22 24.50 13.40
CA LYS A 39 -7.78 25.25 14.52
C LYS A 39 -9.29 25.07 14.63
N ARG A 40 -10.02 25.13 13.51
CA ARG A 40 -11.46 24.86 13.48
C ARG A 40 -11.80 23.43 13.92
N ALA A 41 -11.05 22.44 13.43
CA ALA A 41 -11.23 21.04 13.80
C ALA A 41 -11.00 20.80 15.30
N VAL A 42 -9.96 21.41 15.88
CA VAL A 42 -9.64 21.33 17.31
C VAL A 42 -10.72 22.00 18.15
N ALA A 43 -11.23 23.16 17.74
CA ALA A 43 -12.33 23.83 18.42
C ALA A 43 -13.60 22.95 18.44
N PHE A 44 -13.96 22.33 17.31
CA PHE A 44 -15.08 21.38 17.29
C PHE A 44 -14.84 20.16 18.17
N LYS A 45 -13.60 19.64 18.20
CA LYS A 45 -13.24 18.55 19.12
C LYS A 45 -13.37 18.95 20.60
N ALA A 46 -12.99 20.17 20.95
CA ALA A 46 -13.13 20.70 22.31
C ALA A 46 -14.61 20.84 22.72
N GLN A 47 -15.51 21.08 21.76
CA GLN A 47 -16.97 21.08 21.96
C GLN A 47 -17.56 19.66 22.09
N GLY A 48 -16.73 18.61 22.14
CA GLY A 48 -17.19 17.22 22.30
C GLY A 48 -17.59 16.51 21.02
N LEU A 49 -17.46 17.14 19.83
CA LEU A 49 -17.86 16.50 18.58
C LEU A 49 -17.00 15.27 18.24
N THR A 50 -17.63 14.28 17.62
CA THR A 50 -16.94 13.12 17.04
C THR A 50 -16.18 13.52 15.77
N CYS A 51 -15.14 12.78 15.40
CA CYS A 51 -14.39 13.03 14.16
C CYS A 51 -15.27 12.96 12.91
N LYS A 52 -16.39 12.23 12.96
CA LYS A 52 -17.37 12.15 11.88
C LYS A 52 -18.15 13.46 11.74
N GLU A 53 -18.56 14.06 12.85
CA GLU A 53 -19.26 15.35 12.86
C GLU A 53 -18.31 16.50 12.50
N VAL A 54 -17.09 16.49 13.02
CA VAL A 54 -16.04 17.43 12.62
C VAL A 54 -15.78 17.35 11.12
N ALA A 55 -15.63 16.13 10.56
CA ALA A 55 -15.43 15.95 9.14
C ALA A 55 -16.56 16.59 8.32
N ARG A 56 -17.81 16.31 8.71
CA ARG A 56 -19.00 16.89 8.06
C ARG A 56 -19.01 18.41 8.12
N ARG A 57 -18.70 19.01 9.27
CA ARG A 57 -18.68 20.48 9.44
C ARG A 57 -17.60 21.18 8.62
N LEU A 58 -16.46 20.52 8.41
CA LEU A 58 -15.35 21.10 7.65
C LEU A 58 -15.52 20.93 6.14
N SER A 59 -15.96 19.75 5.69
CA SER A 59 -16.26 19.51 4.28
C SER A 59 -17.09 18.24 4.06
N PRO A 60 -18.06 18.28 3.12
CA PRO A 60 -18.85 17.11 2.77
C PRO A 60 -18.02 15.97 2.15
N THR A 61 -16.83 16.26 1.60
CA THR A 61 -15.93 15.27 0.98
C THR A 61 -14.92 14.67 1.96
N LEU A 62 -14.81 15.24 3.16
CA LEU A 62 -13.83 14.83 4.16
C LEU A 62 -14.28 13.56 4.90
N ARG A 63 -13.39 12.57 4.98
CA ARG A 63 -13.66 11.30 5.68
C ARG A 63 -13.34 11.43 7.18
N CYS A 64 -14.11 10.71 8.01
CA CYS A 64 -13.88 10.60 9.45
C CYS A 64 -12.44 10.15 9.76
N THR A 65 -11.92 9.15 9.05
CA THR A 65 -10.55 8.65 9.21
C THR A 65 -9.48 9.68 8.86
N SER A 66 -9.71 10.48 7.80
CA SER A 66 -8.83 11.59 7.42
C SER A 66 -8.76 12.63 8.54
N THR A 67 -9.91 12.99 9.10
CA THR A 67 -10.04 13.94 10.21
C THR A 67 -9.39 13.44 11.49
N ALA A 68 -9.62 12.18 11.86
CA ALA A 68 -8.98 11.56 13.03
C ALA A 68 -7.45 11.54 12.88
N ASN A 69 -6.93 11.17 11.70
CA ASN A 69 -5.50 11.17 11.42
C ASN A 69 -4.90 12.57 11.42
N ALA A 70 -5.62 13.55 10.86
CA ALA A 70 -5.18 14.94 10.81
C ALA A 70 -5.08 15.53 12.22
N LEU A 71 -6.13 15.39 13.04
CA LEU A 71 -6.14 15.85 14.43
C LEU A 71 -5.06 15.14 15.26
N LYS A 72 -4.90 13.83 15.11
CA LYS A 72 -3.83 13.08 15.78
C LYS A 72 -2.45 13.65 15.43
N ARG A 73 -2.19 13.94 14.15
CA ARG A 73 -0.92 14.52 13.69
C ARG A 73 -0.69 15.95 14.16
N TYR A 74 -1.76 16.71 14.38
CA TYR A 74 -1.69 18.09 14.84
C TYR A 74 -1.48 18.17 16.36
N SER A 75 -2.19 17.32 17.12
CA SER A 75 -2.11 17.28 18.59
C SER A 75 -0.95 16.47 19.12
N SER A 76 -0.45 15.50 18.35
CA SER A 76 0.85 14.92 18.66
C SER A 76 1.89 15.95 18.22
N PRO A 77 2.67 16.56 19.13
CA PRO A 77 3.96 17.08 18.69
C PRO A 77 4.58 15.92 17.94
N LYS A 78 4.97 16.13 16.66
CA LYS A 78 5.80 15.14 15.99
C LYS A 78 6.84 14.80 17.05
N PRO A 79 6.98 13.54 17.49
CA PRO A 79 8.19 13.22 18.23
C PRO A 79 9.25 13.78 17.31
N VAL A 80 10.01 14.77 17.83
CA VAL A 80 11.29 15.14 17.23
C VAL A 80 11.85 13.77 16.96
N ARG A 81 11.86 13.35 15.69
CA ARG A 81 12.33 12.01 15.34
C ARG A 81 13.68 12.05 16.00
N GLU A 82 13.85 11.29 17.09
CA GLU A 82 15.11 11.27 17.81
C GLU A 82 16.11 11.07 16.69
N LEU A 83 16.90 12.12 16.47
CA LEU A 83 17.75 12.20 15.31
C LEU A 83 18.73 11.08 15.55
N ILE A 84 18.47 9.94 14.89
CA ILE A 84 19.28 8.74 15.03
C ILE A 84 20.71 9.21 14.82
N SER A 85 21.51 9.03 15.85
CA SER A 85 22.86 9.56 15.86
C SER A 85 23.66 8.94 14.71
N VAL A 86 24.69 9.64 14.27
CA VAL A 86 25.59 9.12 13.22
C VAL A 86 26.19 7.79 13.67
N ASP A 87 26.51 7.66 14.96
CA ASP A 87 27.09 6.46 15.55
C ASP A 87 26.12 5.28 15.53
N GLU A 88 24.86 5.47 15.94
CA GLU A 88 23.84 4.43 15.83
C GLU A 88 23.61 3.99 14.38
N LEU A 89 23.64 4.94 13.45
CA LEU A 89 23.47 4.64 12.04
C LEU A 89 24.66 3.86 11.45
N GLN A 90 25.88 4.16 11.90
CA GLN A 90 27.07 3.36 11.56
C GLN A 90 26.99 1.97 12.16
N GLU A 91 26.53 1.84 13.41
CA GLU A 91 26.39 0.54 14.07
C GLU A 91 25.35 -0.33 13.37
N ILE A 92 24.18 0.24 13.02
CA ILE A 92 23.17 -0.45 12.20
C ILE A 92 23.77 -0.90 10.87
N SER A 93 24.57 -0.05 10.21
CA SER A 93 25.19 -0.40 8.93
C SER A 93 26.14 -1.58 9.07
N LYS A 94 27.02 -1.56 10.09
CA LYS A 94 27.92 -2.68 10.40
C LYS A 94 27.16 -3.98 10.67
N LEU A 95 26.03 -3.92 11.37
CA LEU A 95 25.21 -5.09 11.66
C LEU A 95 24.47 -5.61 10.42
N VAL A 96 23.99 -4.71 9.55
CA VAL A 96 23.43 -5.10 8.25
C VAL A 96 24.49 -5.82 7.42
N ASP A 97 25.70 -5.29 7.33
CA ASP A 97 26.81 -5.93 6.59
C ASP A 97 27.11 -7.32 7.17
N LYS A 98 27.23 -7.41 8.50
CA LYS A 98 27.49 -8.68 9.21
C LYS A 98 26.40 -9.74 8.96
N TYR A 99 25.14 -9.33 8.82
CA TYR A 99 24.00 -10.23 8.77
C TYR A 99 23.49 -10.52 7.36
N SER A 100 23.80 -9.68 6.38
CA SER A 100 23.25 -9.78 5.01
C SER A 100 23.58 -11.11 4.31
N GLU A 101 24.74 -11.70 4.62
CA GLU A 101 25.16 -12.99 4.07
C GLU A 101 24.81 -14.19 4.96
N LYS A 102 24.56 -13.95 6.25
CA LYS A 102 24.44 -15.01 7.26
C LYS A 102 23.00 -15.40 7.57
N TYR A 103 22.05 -14.47 7.39
CA TYR A 103 20.66 -14.67 7.80
C TYR A 103 19.68 -14.38 6.66
N PRO A 104 18.47 -15.00 6.71
CA PRO A 104 17.37 -14.60 5.85
C PRO A 104 16.96 -13.15 6.09
N VAL A 105 16.65 -12.41 5.03
CA VAL A 105 16.24 -10.99 5.07
C VAL A 105 15.14 -10.72 6.09
N VAL A 106 14.17 -11.64 6.18
CA VAL A 106 13.02 -11.53 7.07
C VAL A 106 13.40 -11.51 8.56
N GLU A 107 14.59 -12.01 8.93
CA GLU A 107 15.06 -12.06 10.32
C GLU A 107 16.00 -10.92 10.67
N ILE A 108 16.64 -10.27 9.69
CA ILE A 108 17.72 -9.31 9.93
C ILE A 108 17.24 -8.12 10.75
N VAL A 109 16.05 -7.59 10.43
CA VAL A 109 15.51 -6.41 11.11
C VAL A 109 15.27 -6.70 12.59
N ASP A 110 14.64 -7.83 12.90
CA ASP A 110 14.34 -8.22 14.28
C ASP A 110 15.61 -8.51 15.08
N ARG A 111 16.62 -9.14 14.45
CA ARG A 111 17.93 -9.39 15.06
C ARG A 111 18.65 -8.10 15.43
N ILE A 112 18.69 -7.13 14.52
CA ILE A 112 19.33 -5.83 14.77
C ILE A 112 18.58 -5.06 15.86
N CYS A 113 17.24 -5.04 15.81
CA CYS A 113 16.44 -4.35 16.82
C CYS A 113 16.62 -4.97 18.22
N THR A 114 16.77 -6.30 18.30
CA THR A 114 17.00 -7.01 19.55
C THR A 114 18.39 -6.72 20.10
N GLN A 115 19.42 -6.78 19.25
CA GLN A 115 20.81 -6.57 19.67
C GLN A 115 21.06 -5.14 20.18
N LEU A 116 20.48 -4.14 19.53
CA LEU A 116 20.67 -2.74 19.89
C LEU A 116 19.69 -2.27 20.98
N SER A 117 18.86 -3.15 21.53
CA SER A 117 17.87 -2.83 22.58
C SER A 117 17.00 -1.60 22.27
N LEU A 118 16.62 -1.44 21.00
CA LEU A 118 16.00 -0.21 20.49
C LEU A 118 14.56 -0.09 20.99
N GLY A 119 14.28 0.93 21.81
CA GLY A 119 12.96 1.17 22.41
C GLY A 119 11.86 1.48 21.39
N ASN A 120 12.15 2.30 20.37
CA ASN A 120 11.19 2.62 19.30
C ASN A 120 11.36 1.69 18.07
N ARG A 121 10.96 0.43 18.22
CA ARG A 121 11.09 -0.59 17.16
C ARG A 121 10.54 -0.15 15.80
N SER A 122 9.44 0.62 15.76
CA SER A 122 8.80 1.02 14.51
C SER A 122 9.64 1.98 13.65
N GLY A 123 10.36 2.91 14.28
CA GLY A 123 11.23 3.87 13.59
C GLY A 123 12.47 3.20 13.02
N TYR A 124 13.13 2.38 13.85
CA TYR A 124 14.33 1.65 13.45
C TYR A 124 14.02 0.54 12.44
N HIS A 125 12.87 -0.13 12.54
CA HIS A 125 12.47 -1.15 11.55
C HIS A 125 12.49 -0.57 10.13
N ARG A 126 11.94 0.64 9.93
CA ARG A 126 11.98 1.31 8.63
C ARG A 126 13.40 1.68 8.21
N LEU A 127 14.21 2.24 9.12
CA LEU A 127 15.59 2.61 8.82
C LEU A 127 16.43 1.39 8.40
N ILE A 128 16.39 0.32 9.19
CA ILE A 128 17.12 -0.92 8.94
C ILE A 128 16.65 -1.52 7.61
N SER A 129 15.34 -1.56 7.36
CA SER A 129 14.79 -2.04 6.08
C SER A 129 15.34 -1.26 4.88
N LEU A 130 15.45 0.07 4.98
CA LEU A 130 16.04 0.90 3.93
C LEU A 130 17.53 0.59 3.71
N ARG A 131 18.28 0.34 4.78
CA ARG A 131 19.69 -0.05 4.71
C ARG A 131 19.88 -1.41 4.05
N ILE A 132 19.05 -2.39 4.42
CA ILE A 132 19.01 -3.71 3.76
C ILE A 132 18.70 -3.54 2.27
N VAL A 133 17.69 -2.75 1.91
CA VAL A 133 17.35 -2.51 0.50
C VAL A 133 18.51 -1.90 -0.27
N ALA A 134 19.25 -0.95 0.32
CA ALA A 134 20.39 -0.29 -0.31
C ALA A 134 21.69 -1.13 -0.32
N HIS A 135 21.74 -2.25 0.41
CA HIS A 135 22.96 -3.02 0.59
C HIS A 135 23.39 -3.73 -0.72
N PRO A 136 24.68 -3.69 -1.10
CA PRO A 136 25.16 -4.23 -2.39
C PRO A 136 24.79 -5.69 -2.65
N HIS A 137 24.85 -6.55 -1.62
CA HIS A 137 24.45 -7.96 -1.72
C HIS A 137 23.01 -8.14 -2.25
N TYR A 138 22.06 -7.38 -1.71
CA TYR A 138 20.65 -7.50 -2.12
C TYR A 138 20.38 -6.79 -3.43
N GLN A 139 21.11 -5.71 -3.73
CA GLN A 139 21.06 -5.07 -5.05
C GLN A 139 21.56 -6.01 -6.15
N ALA A 140 22.65 -6.75 -5.90
CA ALA A 140 23.15 -7.78 -6.81
C ALA A 140 22.12 -8.91 -6.99
N LYS A 141 21.66 -9.53 -5.89
CA LYS A 141 20.61 -10.57 -5.94
C LYS A 141 19.38 -10.12 -6.70
N LEU A 142 18.92 -8.88 -6.48
CA LEU A 142 17.78 -8.36 -7.21
C LEU A 142 18.09 -8.27 -8.70
N ARG A 143 19.22 -7.69 -9.10
CA ARG A 143 19.64 -7.59 -10.51
C ARG A 143 19.66 -8.96 -11.19
N ASP A 144 20.22 -9.96 -10.52
CA ASP A 144 20.40 -11.31 -11.05
C ASP A 144 19.09 -12.11 -11.17
N ILE A 145 17.99 -11.66 -10.55
CA ILE A 145 16.69 -12.29 -10.75
C ILE A 145 16.16 -11.91 -12.15
N GLU A 146 16.12 -12.91 -13.03
CA GLU A 146 15.50 -12.75 -14.33
C GLU A 146 14.00 -12.44 -14.22
N TYR A 147 13.50 -11.65 -15.17
CA TYR A 147 12.09 -11.29 -15.21
C TYR A 147 11.18 -12.51 -15.37
N SER A 148 11.58 -13.44 -16.23
CA SER A 148 10.95 -14.75 -16.47
C SER A 148 10.75 -15.52 -15.17
N ASP A 149 11.78 -15.65 -14.36
CA ASP A 149 11.73 -16.39 -13.08
C ASP A 149 10.76 -15.75 -12.08
N LEU A 150 10.71 -14.42 -12.08
CA LEU A 150 9.89 -13.64 -11.16
C LEU A 150 8.41 -13.70 -11.55
N VAL A 151 8.10 -13.60 -12.84
CA VAL A 151 6.75 -13.81 -13.38
C VAL A 151 6.31 -15.26 -13.18
N ASN A 152 7.18 -16.24 -13.47
CA ASN A 152 6.87 -17.65 -13.26
C ASN A 152 6.62 -17.98 -11.79
N CYS A 153 7.39 -17.42 -10.86
CA CYS A 153 7.15 -17.57 -9.43
C CYS A 153 5.75 -17.08 -9.03
N ILE A 154 5.34 -15.90 -9.51
CA ILE A 154 4.04 -15.30 -9.15
C ILE A 154 2.89 -16.03 -9.86
N ALA A 155 3.04 -16.31 -11.15
CA ALA A 155 2.01 -16.91 -11.99
C ALA A 155 1.77 -18.40 -11.66
N MET A 156 2.83 -19.19 -11.49
CA MET A 156 2.68 -20.64 -11.29
C MET A 156 2.26 -21.02 -9.87
N SER A 157 2.60 -20.22 -8.86
CA SER A 157 2.34 -20.59 -7.46
C SER A 157 1.22 -19.81 -6.78
N TRP A 158 0.50 -18.94 -7.52
CA TRP A 158 -0.52 -18.04 -6.98
C TRP A 158 -0.03 -17.26 -5.75
N THR A 159 1.29 -17.08 -5.61
CA THR A 159 1.90 -16.52 -4.41
C THR A 159 1.90 -15.00 -4.46
N THR A 160 1.61 -14.39 -3.32
CA THR A 160 1.79 -12.95 -3.14
C THR A 160 3.26 -12.55 -3.30
N THR A 161 3.53 -11.31 -3.73
CA THR A 161 4.89 -10.72 -3.80
C THR A 161 5.67 -10.88 -2.49
N LYS A 162 4.97 -10.87 -1.35
CA LYS A 162 5.56 -11.09 -0.02
C LYS A 162 6.14 -12.50 0.14
N LEU A 163 5.42 -13.52 -0.35
CA LEU A 163 5.89 -14.91 -0.34
C LEU A 163 7.02 -15.12 -1.34
N ALA A 164 6.95 -14.52 -2.52
CA ALA A 164 8.03 -14.55 -3.51
C ALA A 164 9.33 -13.94 -2.95
N ALA A 165 9.24 -12.78 -2.30
CA ALA A 165 10.38 -12.13 -1.64
C ALA A 165 11.01 -13.01 -0.56
N LYS A 166 10.18 -13.73 0.22
CA LYS A 166 10.66 -14.68 1.22
C LYS A 166 11.39 -15.86 0.57
N LYS A 167 10.82 -16.46 -0.49
CA LYS A 167 11.43 -17.59 -1.21
C LYS A 167 12.77 -17.21 -1.85
N LEU A 168 12.84 -16.04 -2.48
CA LEU A 168 14.04 -15.52 -3.13
C LEU A 168 15.03 -14.89 -2.15
N ASN A 169 14.66 -14.82 -0.86
CA ASN A 169 15.46 -14.18 0.20
C ASN A 169 15.93 -12.77 -0.17
N VAL A 170 14.99 -11.93 -0.65
CA VAL A 170 15.21 -10.53 -1.03
C VAL A 170 14.25 -9.60 -0.30
N PRO A 171 14.57 -8.29 -0.20
CA PRO A 171 13.68 -7.33 0.45
C PRO A 171 12.36 -7.15 -0.31
N TYR A 172 11.24 -7.38 0.38
CA TYR A 172 9.89 -7.28 -0.19
C TYR A 172 9.63 -5.96 -0.93
N HIS A 173 9.94 -4.83 -0.28
CA HIS A 173 9.69 -3.51 -0.89
C HIS A 173 10.52 -3.28 -2.15
N ALA A 174 11.73 -3.83 -2.23
CA ALA A 174 12.56 -3.72 -3.41
C ALA A 174 12.03 -4.59 -4.56
N LEU A 175 11.57 -5.81 -4.24
CA LEU A 175 10.93 -6.70 -5.21
C LEU A 175 9.61 -6.11 -5.75
N ASP A 176 8.78 -5.56 -4.86
CA ASP A 176 7.50 -4.94 -5.21
C ASP A 176 7.69 -3.69 -6.09
N ASN A 177 8.66 -2.83 -5.76
CA ASN A 177 8.99 -1.69 -6.61
C ASN A 177 9.48 -2.13 -7.99
N ARG A 178 10.40 -3.11 -8.06
CA ARG A 178 10.88 -3.66 -9.33
C ARG A 178 9.73 -4.22 -10.17
N LEU A 179 8.79 -4.94 -9.57
CA LEU A 179 7.60 -5.46 -10.24
C LEU A 179 6.71 -4.35 -10.80
N ARG A 180 6.48 -3.29 -10.03
CA ARG A 180 5.70 -2.14 -10.51
C ARG A 180 6.39 -1.46 -11.68
N ASP A 181 7.70 -1.27 -11.59
CA ASP A 181 8.50 -0.67 -12.66
C ASP A 181 8.44 -1.52 -13.93
N LEU A 182 8.61 -2.84 -13.80
CA LEU A 182 8.49 -3.78 -14.91
C LEU A 182 7.09 -3.78 -15.51
N ASN A 183 6.04 -3.85 -14.69
CA ASN A 183 4.66 -3.83 -15.18
C ASN A 183 4.34 -2.54 -15.93
N SER A 184 4.84 -1.39 -15.44
CA SER A 184 4.64 -0.11 -16.12
C SER A 184 5.38 0.00 -17.46
N LYS A 185 6.46 -0.77 -17.65
CA LYS A 185 7.26 -0.81 -18.89
C LYS A 185 6.75 -1.85 -19.89
N LEU A 186 6.25 -2.98 -19.40
CA LEU A 186 5.89 -4.14 -20.21
C LEU A 186 4.41 -4.19 -20.57
N TYR A 187 3.53 -3.69 -19.69
CA TYR A 187 2.10 -3.70 -19.92
C TYR A 187 1.60 -2.27 -20.10
N SER A 188 1.18 -1.98 -21.33
CA SER A 188 0.37 -0.80 -21.61
C SER A 188 -0.93 -0.87 -20.79
N SER A 189 -1.40 0.29 -20.28
CA SER A 189 -2.72 0.38 -19.65
C SER A 189 -3.88 0.12 -20.64
N LYS A 190 -3.56 0.12 -21.94
CA LYS A 190 -4.47 -0.24 -23.03
C LYS A 190 -3.97 -1.50 -23.71
N TRP A 191 -4.80 -2.54 -23.67
CA TRP A 191 -4.58 -3.76 -24.43
C TRP A 191 -4.71 -3.46 -25.92
N THR A 192 -3.77 -3.94 -26.71
CA THR A 192 -3.90 -3.97 -28.16
C THR A 192 -4.93 -5.03 -28.58
N GLU A 193 -5.45 -4.90 -29.80
CA GLU A 193 -6.36 -5.89 -30.37
C GLU A 193 -5.69 -7.28 -30.44
N GLU A 194 -4.39 -7.31 -30.75
CA GLU A 194 -3.59 -8.53 -30.84
C GLU A 194 -3.41 -9.21 -29.47
N GLU A 195 -3.09 -8.45 -28.42
CA GLU A 195 -3.00 -8.97 -27.05
C GLU A 195 -4.36 -9.49 -26.55
N THR A 196 -5.43 -8.78 -26.90
CA THR A 196 -6.81 -9.19 -26.56
C THR A 196 -7.17 -10.50 -27.28
N ARG A 197 -6.82 -10.64 -28.56
CA ARG A 197 -7.05 -11.86 -29.33
C ARG A 197 -6.29 -13.05 -28.74
N LYS A 198 -5.01 -12.88 -28.40
CA LYS A 198 -4.19 -13.92 -27.75
C LYS A 198 -4.75 -14.35 -26.39
N LEU A 199 -5.25 -13.40 -25.58
CA LEU A 199 -5.89 -13.72 -24.31
C LEU A 199 -7.19 -14.52 -24.51
N LEU A 200 -8.01 -14.14 -25.49
CA LEU A 200 -9.25 -14.85 -25.83
C LEU A 200 -8.96 -16.26 -26.35
N ASP A 201 -7.93 -16.43 -27.16
CA ASP A 201 -7.52 -17.74 -27.65
C ASP A 201 -7.01 -18.61 -26.50
N TYR A 202 -6.15 -18.08 -25.63
CA TYR A 202 -5.70 -18.80 -24.42
C TYR A 202 -6.88 -19.21 -23.53
N MET A 203 -7.83 -18.30 -23.27
CA MET A 203 -9.04 -18.58 -22.49
C MET A 203 -9.88 -19.68 -23.14
N ARG A 204 -10.00 -19.70 -24.48
CA ARG A 204 -10.70 -20.77 -25.20
C ARG A 204 -10.00 -22.11 -25.05
N THR A 205 -8.67 -22.15 -25.15
CA THR A 205 -7.88 -23.37 -24.97
C THR A 205 -8.00 -23.91 -23.54
N VAL A 206 -7.89 -23.04 -22.53
CA VAL A 206 -8.05 -23.43 -21.12
C VAL A 206 -9.48 -23.89 -20.82
N THR A 207 -10.50 -23.21 -21.34
CA THR A 207 -11.91 -23.62 -21.18
C THR A 207 -12.18 -24.96 -21.85
N SER A 208 -11.57 -25.21 -23.01
CA SER A 208 -11.65 -26.52 -23.69
C SER A 208 -10.96 -27.61 -22.88
N PHE A 209 -9.81 -27.33 -22.27
CA PHE A 209 -9.08 -28.26 -21.41
C PHE A 209 -9.88 -28.61 -20.14
N ILE A 210 -10.47 -27.62 -19.46
CA ILE A 210 -11.32 -27.82 -18.28
C ILE A 210 -12.57 -28.63 -18.64
N ARG A 211 -13.23 -28.34 -19.78
CA ARG A 211 -14.37 -29.13 -20.26
C ARG A 211 -13.98 -30.58 -20.57
N CYS A 212 -12.78 -30.81 -21.07
CA CYS A 212 -12.26 -32.15 -21.33
C CYS A 212 -12.03 -32.93 -20.03
N ILE A 213 -11.44 -32.30 -19.00
CA ILE A 213 -11.25 -32.91 -17.68
C ILE A 213 -12.59 -33.24 -17.03
N ILE A 214 -13.54 -32.30 -17.01
CA ILE A 214 -14.89 -32.53 -16.45
C ILE A 214 -15.59 -33.68 -17.17
N ARG A 215 -15.46 -33.78 -18.50
CA ARG A 215 -16.06 -34.87 -19.27
C ARG A 215 -15.42 -36.22 -18.97
N ILE A 216 -14.10 -36.29 -18.82
CA ILE A 216 -13.39 -37.51 -18.41
C ILE A 216 -13.80 -37.96 -17.00
N GLU A 217 -13.97 -37.03 -16.05
CA GLU A 217 -14.40 -37.35 -14.69
C GLU A 217 -15.87 -37.82 -14.63
N LEU A 218 -16.75 -37.23 -15.45
CA LEU A 218 -18.16 -37.62 -15.54
C LEU A 218 -18.37 -38.94 -16.30
N ASP A 219 -17.61 -39.19 -17.37
CA ASP A 219 -17.71 -40.44 -18.14
C ASP A 219 -17.03 -41.62 -17.41
N GLY A 220 -16.00 -41.37 -16.59
CA GLY A 220 -15.34 -42.38 -15.76
C GLY A 220 -16.15 -42.85 -14.55
N THR A 221 -17.13 -42.06 -14.09
CA THR A 221 -18.03 -42.45 -12.99
C THR A 221 -19.18 -43.36 -13.44
N HIS A 222 -19.45 -43.46 -14.74
CA HIS A 222 -20.53 -44.28 -15.30
C HIS A 222 -20.11 -45.70 -15.74
N GLN A 223 -18.83 -46.08 -15.59
CA GLN A 223 -18.34 -47.43 -15.91
C GLN A 223 -18.12 -48.34 -14.68
N SER A 224 -18.50 -47.89 -13.47
CA SER A 224 -18.35 -48.65 -12.21
C SER A 224 -19.69 -48.92 -11.54
N THR A 225 -20.64 -49.50 -12.27
CA THR A 225 -21.86 -50.13 -11.73
C THR A 225 -22.20 -51.38 -12.51
#